data_AF-A0A3M2C0J2-F1
#
_entry.id   AF-A0A3M2C0J2-F1
#
_cell.length_a   1.000
_cell.length_b   1.000
_cell.length_c   1.000
_cell.angle_alpha   90.00
_cell.angle_beta   90.00
_cell.angle_gamma   90.00
#
_symmetry.space_group_name_H-M   'P 1'
#
loop_
_entity.id
_entity.type
_entity.pdbx_description
1 polymer ?
#
loop_
_entity_poly.entity_id
_entity_poly.type
_entity_poly.pdbx_seq_one_letter_code
_entity_poly.pdbx_strand_id
1 'polypeptide(L)'
;MVGITTRRIQQLTKEGVLKNIGRGKYDAAEAIQAYLAYQIELERKRYNDDDMKIAEAKRIQEVAEAKLKVIKLKKEEGKLVDREEFERMLENAIYNAKNKLLAIPVKVSARAAATKDPRKIKVMIEGAIYEALSELSGMAK
;
A
#
# COMPACT_ATOMS: atom_id res chain seq x y z
N MET A 1 19.69 -28.91 -45.51
CA MET A 1 20.02 -27.46 -45.46
C MET A 1 19.47 -26.93 -44.16
N VAL A 2 20.33 -26.49 -43.23
CA VAL A 2 19.89 -25.89 -41.97
C VAL A 2 19.31 -24.51 -42.32
N GLY A 3 18.08 -24.21 -41.88
CA GLY A 3 17.33 -23.00 -42.26
C GLY A 3 17.86 -21.68 -41.66
N ILE A 4 19.18 -21.46 -41.70
CA ILE A 4 19.86 -20.28 -41.15
C ILE A 4 20.48 -19.45 -42.27
N THR A 5 20.32 -18.13 -42.21
CA THR A 5 20.85 -17.19 -43.21
C THR A 5 22.37 -17.05 -43.08
N THR A 6 23.06 -16.77 -44.19
CA THR A 6 24.51 -16.48 -44.23
C THR A 6 24.94 -15.41 -43.23
N ARG A 7 24.12 -14.37 -43.04
CA ARG A 7 24.35 -13.32 -42.03
C ARG A 7 24.36 -13.88 -40.59
N ARG A 8 23.49 -14.84 -40.28
CA ARG A 8 23.40 -15.46 -38.95
C ARG A 8 24.60 -16.37 -38.69
N ILE A 9 25.06 -17.10 -39.71
CA ILE A 9 26.29 -17.89 -39.63
C ILE A 9 27.48 -16.98 -39.32
N GLN A 10 27.66 -15.88 -40.06
CA GLN A 10 28.74 -14.92 -39.82
C GLN A 10 28.70 -14.31 -38.41
N GLN A 11 27.50 -13.99 -37.91
CA GLN A 11 27.32 -13.50 -36.54
C GLN A 11 27.75 -14.55 -35.51
N LEU A 12 27.28 -15.79 -35.63
CA LEU A 12 27.62 -16.87 -34.70
C LEU A 12 29.11 -17.24 -34.74
N THR A 13 29.75 -17.14 -35.90
CA THR A 13 31.22 -17.28 -36.02
C THR A 13 31.95 -16.14 -35.30
N LYS A 14 31.47 -14.90 -35.40
CA LYS A 14 32.03 -13.75 -34.68
C LYS A 14 31.81 -13.86 -33.16
N GLU A 15 30.67 -14.41 -32.74
CA GLU A 15 30.35 -14.72 -31.34
C GLU A 15 31.11 -15.96 -30.82
N GLY A 16 31.91 -16.63 -31.66
CA GLY A 16 32.75 -17.77 -31.28
C GLY A 16 32.00 -19.10 -31.18
N VAL A 17 30.72 -19.13 -31.54
CA VAL A 17 29.84 -20.32 -31.47
C VAL A 17 30.15 -21.30 -32.61
N LEU A 18 30.40 -20.80 -33.82
CA LEU A 18 30.76 -21.63 -34.98
C LEU A 18 32.26 -21.54 -35.27
N LYS A 19 32.91 -22.69 -35.47
CA LYS A 19 34.33 -22.78 -35.84
C LYS A 19 34.48 -22.89 -37.36
N ASN A 20 35.39 -22.08 -37.90
CA ASN A 20 35.65 -22.02 -39.32
C ASN A 20 36.95 -22.79 -39.64
N ILE A 21 36.92 -23.64 -40.66
CA ILE A 21 38.02 -24.55 -41.03
C ILE A 21 38.81 -24.00 -42.24
N GLY A 22 38.35 -22.90 -42.84
CA GLY A 22 39.04 -22.22 -43.95
C GLY A 22 38.45 -20.85 -44.28
N ARG A 23 38.69 -20.29 -45.47
CA ARG A 23 38.04 -19.02 -45.85
C ARG A 23 36.56 -19.28 -46.21
N GLY A 24 35.67 -19.16 -45.22
CA GLY A 24 34.23 -19.34 -45.38
C GLY A 24 33.75 -20.79 -45.45
N LYS A 25 34.51 -21.75 -44.91
CA LYS A 25 34.19 -23.19 -44.95
C LYS A 25 34.01 -23.75 -43.54
N TYR A 26 32.85 -24.34 -43.28
CA TYR A 26 32.51 -24.91 -41.99
C TYR A 26 32.35 -26.43 -42.13
N ASP A 27 32.74 -27.20 -41.11
CA ASP A 27 32.29 -28.58 -41.00
C ASP A 27 30.80 -28.57 -40.66
N ALA A 28 30.01 -29.22 -41.51
CA ALA A 28 28.56 -29.22 -41.36
C ALA A 28 28.11 -29.91 -40.07
N ALA A 29 28.74 -31.02 -39.69
CA ALA A 29 28.38 -31.77 -38.49
C ALA A 29 28.73 -30.98 -37.23
N GLU A 30 29.94 -30.41 -37.15
CA GLU A 30 30.33 -29.59 -36.00
C GLU A 30 29.51 -28.30 -35.89
N ALA A 31 29.26 -27.62 -37.02
CA ALA A 31 28.47 -26.40 -37.03
C ALA A 31 27.02 -26.63 -36.63
N ILE A 32 26.42 -27.75 -37.03
CA ILE A 32 25.06 -28.14 -36.62
C ILE A 32 25.02 -28.41 -35.12
N GLN A 33 25.96 -29.20 -34.59
CA GLN A 33 26.00 -29.51 -33.15
C GLN A 33 26.21 -28.25 -32.31
N ALA A 34 27.14 -27.39 -32.69
CA ALA A 34 27.41 -26.13 -32.00
C ALA A 34 26.19 -25.19 -32.03
N TYR A 35 25.49 -25.11 -33.16
CA TYR A 35 24.26 -24.32 -33.27
C TYR A 35 23.13 -24.86 -32.39
N LEU A 36 22.93 -26.18 -32.36
CA LEU A 36 21.92 -26.81 -31.51
C LEU A 36 22.23 -26.60 -30.02
N ALA A 37 23.49 -26.77 -29.61
CA ALA A 37 23.92 -26.50 -28.24
C ALA A 37 23.64 -25.05 -27.82
N TYR A 38 23.94 -24.09 -28.71
CA TYR A 38 23.66 -22.67 -28.48
C TYR A 38 22.16 -22.37 -28.35
N GLN A 39 21.30 -22.99 -29.17
CA GLN A 39 19.85 -22.83 -29.06
C GLN A 39 19.31 -23.39 -27.74
N ILE A 40 19.77 -24.58 -27.34
CA ILE A 40 19.39 -25.20 -26.06
C ILE A 40 19.81 -24.31 -24.87
N GLU A 41 21.01 -23.72 -24.93
CA GLU A 41 21.49 -22.83 -23.87
C GLU A 41 20.69 -21.52 -23.79
N LEU A 42 20.32 -20.94 -24.93
CA LEU A 42 19.41 -19.78 -25.00
C LEU A 42 18.03 -20.09 -24.42
N GLU A 43 17.47 -21.25 -24.75
CA GLU A 43 16.19 -21.69 -24.20
C GLU A 43 16.26 -21.90 -22.69
N ARG A 44 17.32 -22.52 -22.18
CA ARG A 44 17.55 -22.66 -20.73
C ARG A 44 17.67 -21.32 -20.03
N LYS A 45 18.39 -20.36 -20.60
CA LYS A 45 18.52 -19.00 -20.03
C LYS A 45 17.18 -18.27 -19.99
N ARG A 46 16.38 -18.38 -21.06
CA ARG A 46 15.02 -17.79 -21.09
C ARG A 46 14.10 -18.43 -20.05
N TYR A 47 14.10 -19.76 -19.96
CA TYR A 47 13.29 -20.49 -18.98
C TYR A 47 13.65 -20.09 -17.53
N ASN A 48 14.95 -20.01 -17.21
CA ASN A 48 15.41 -19.57 -15.90
C ASN A 48 15.03 -18.12 -15.59
N ASP A 49 15.10 -17.21 -16.57
CA ASP A 49 14.69 -15.81 -16.40
C ASP A 49 13.17 -15.69 -16.17
N ASP A 50 12.37 -16.48 -16.89
CA ASP A 50 10.92 -16.54 -16.70
C ASP A 50 10.55 -17.13 -15.33
N ASP A 51 11.22 -18.20 -14.90
CA ASP A 51 11.05 -18.77 -13.55
C ASP A 51 11.41 -17.77 -12.45
N MET A 52 12.49 -17.01 -12.63
CA MET A 52 12.88 -15.95 -11.68
C MET A 52 11.83 -14.85 -11.62
N LYS A 53 11.28 -14.41 -12.75
CA LYS A 53 10.20 -13.41 -12.78
C LYS A 53 8.92 -13.91 -12.12
N ILE A 54 8.56 -15.19 -12.34
CA ILE A 54 7.39 -15.81 -11.71
C ILE A 54 7.60 -15.89 -10.18
N ALA A 55 8.80 -16.28 -9.73
CA ALA A 55 9.13 -16.33 -8.31
C ALA A 55 9.06 -14.94 -7.65
N GLU A 56 9.55 -13.91 -8.33
CA GLU A 56 9.48 -12.53 -7.85
C GLU A 56 8.04 -12.01 -7.79
N ALA A 57 7.25 -12.26 -8.84
CA ALA A 57 5.83 -11.90 -8.85
C ALA A 57 5.06 -12.57 -7.71
N LYS A 58 5.32 -13.86 -7.44
CA LYS A 58 4.73 -14.58 -6.31
C LYS A 58 5.14 -13.96 -4.97
N ARG A 59 6.40 -13.62 -4.78
CA ARG A 59 6.87 -12.92 -3.56
C ARG A 59 6.17 -11.59 -3.34
N ILE A 60 6.05 -10.77 -4.39
CA ILE A 60 5.34 -9.49 -4.32
C ILE A 60 3.88 -9.71 -3.91
N GLN A 61 3.22 -10.71 -4.49
CA GLN A 61 1.85 -11.06 -4.16
C GLN A 61 1.73 -11.54 -2.70
N GLU A 62 2.58 -12.44 -2.24
CA GLU A 62 2.60 -12.93 -0.85
C GLU A 62 2.81 -11.78 0.15
N VAL A 63 3.73 -10.86 -0.14
CA VAL A 63 3.97 -9.67 0.69
C VAL A 63 2.73 -8.77 0.70
N ALA A 64 2.07 -8.57 -0.43
CA ALA A 64 0.84 -7.77 -0.51
C ALA A 64 -0.31 -8.42 0.28
N GLU A 65 -0.49 -9.73 0.16
CA GLU A 65 -1.48 -10.50 0.91
C GLU A 65 -1.20 -10.47 2.42
N ALA A 66 0.07 -10.60 2.83
CA ALA A 66 0.47 -10.47 4.22
C ALA A 66 0.14 -9.07 4.78
N LYS A 67 0.43 -8.00 4.02
CA LYS A 67 0.06 -6.63 4.42
C LYS A 67 -1.45 -6.46 4.54
N LEU A 68 -2.24 -7.01 3.61
CA LEU A 68 -3.70 -6.98 3.68
C LEU A 68 -4.22 -7.71 4.92
N LYS A 69 -3.66 -8.87 5.27
CA LYS A 69 -4.02 -9.59 6.50
C LYS A 69 -3.71 -8.77 7.75
N VAL A 70 -2.56 -8.09 7.81
CA VAL A 70 -2.23 -7.20 8.92
C VAL A 70 -3.22 -6.02 9.03
N ILE A 71 -3.60 -5.42 7.91
CA ILE A 71 -4.60 -4.32 7.89
C ILE A 71 -5.96 -4.83 8.36
N LYS A 72 -6.41 -5.99 7.88
CA LYS A 72 -7.67 -6.61 8.32
C LYS A 72 -7.65 -6.91 9.82
N LEU A 73 -6.58 -7.50 10.32
CA LEU A 73 -6.42 -7.76 11.75
C LEU A 73 -6.50 -6.48 12.56
N LYS A 74 -5.79 -5.42 12.15
CA LYS A 74 -5.86 -4.11 12.84
C LYS A 74 -7.25 -3.48 12.80
N LYS A 75 -8.02 -3.73 11.74
CA LYS A 75 -9.42 -3.29 11.62
C LYS A 75 -10.32 -4.08 12.57
N GLU A 76 -10.17 -5.40 12.63
CA GLU A 76 -10.91 -6.28 13.56
C GLU A 76 -10.58 -5.99 15.03
N GLU A 77 -9.33 -5.63 15.32
CA GLU A 77 -8.88 -5.17 16.65
C GLU A 77 -9.37 -3.75 16.99
N GLY A 78 -10.11 -3.07 16.09
CA GLY A 78 -10.62 -1.71 16.31
C GLY A 78 -9.56 -0.61 16.28
N LYS A 79 -8.33 -0.90 15.83
CA LYS A 79 -7.21 0.04 15.78
C LYS A 79 -7.16 0.89 14.50
N LEU A 80 -8.04 0.60 13.54
CA LEU A 80 -8.20 1.36 12.31
C LEU A 80 -9.65 1.80 12.19
N VAL A 81 -9.87 3.10 12.25
CA VAL A 81 -11.15 3.74 11.94
C VAL A 81 -11.03 4.27 10.51
N ASP A 82 -12.12 4.18 9.75
CA ASP A 82 -12.17 4.83 8.45
C ASP A 82 -11.98 6.34 8.61
N ARG A 83 -11.20 6.95 7.72
CA ARG A 83 -10.86 8.38 7.84
C ARG A 83 -12.11 9.26 7.78
N GLU A 84 -13.04 8.97 6.88
CA GLU A 84 -14.27 9.76 6.75
C GLU A 84 -15.19 9.55 7.97
N GLU A 85 -15.23 8.33 8.50
CA GLU A 85 -15.98 8.03 9.73
C GLU A 85 -15.39 8.78 10.93
N PHE A 86 -14.06 8.81 11.07
CA PHE A 86 -13.38 9.55 12.12
C PHE A 86 -13.60 11.07 11.99
N GLU A 87 -13.50 11.62 10.78
CA GLU A 87 -13.75 13.04 10.52
C GLU A 87 -15.21 13.41 10.86
N ARG A 88 -16.20 12.60 10.43
CA ARG A 88 -17.61 12.80 10.80
C ARG A 88 -17.85 12.74 12.31
N MET A 89 -17.22 11.79 13.00
CA MET A 89 -17.34 11.66 14.45
C MET A 89 -16.79 12.90 15.17
N LEU A 90 -15.61 13.37 14.75
CA LEU A 90 -14.99 14.58 15.29
C LEU A 90 -15.81 15.85 15.00
N GLU A 91 -16.30 16.01 13.78
CA GLU A 91 -17.17 17.14 13.42
C GLU A 91 -18.39 17.18 14.32
N ASN A 92 -19.10 16.06 14.46
CA ASN A 92 -20.26 15.95 15.34
C ASN A 92 -19.92 16.31 16.80
N ALA A 93 -18.77 15.86 17.30
CA ALA A 93 -18.25 16.23 18.62
C ALA A 93 -18.20 17.75 18.82
N ILE A 94 -17.53 18.40 17.88
CA ILE A 94 -17.20 19.81 17.94
C ILE A 94 -18.47 20.63 17.79
N TYR A 95 -19.36 20.23 16.87
CA TYR A 95 -20.65 20.88 16.68
C TYR A 95 -21.52 20.77 17.94
N ASN A 96 -21.61 19.60 18.57
CA ASN A 96 -22.41 19.43 19.77
C ASN A 96 -21.86 20.22 20.96
N ALA A 97 -20.54 20.17 21.19
CA ALA A 97 -19.89 20.95 22.22
C ALA A 97 -20.10 22.46 22.00
N LYS A 98 -19.90 22.95 20.76
CA LYS A 98 -20.16 24.34 20.38
C LYS A 98 -21.60 24.75 20.67
N ASN A 99 -22.58 23.94 20.26
CA ASN A 99 -24.00 24.22 20.47
C ASN A 99 -24.35 24.31 21.96
N LYS A 100 -23.81 23.39 22.79
CA LYS A 100 -24.01 23.43 24.24
C LYS A 100 -23.38 24.65 24.88
N LEU A 101 -22.14 25.01 24.50
CA LEU A 101 -21.46 26.21 24.99
C LEU A 101 -22.24 27.48 24.66
N LEU A 102 -22.75 27.60 23.43
CA LEU A 102 -23.58 28.73 23.01
C LEU A 102 -24.94 28.79 23.73
N ALA A 103 -25.44 27.66 24.23
CA ALA A 103 -26.67 27.60 25.02
C ALA A 103 -26.48 27.99 26.50
N ILE A 104 -25.24 28.10 27.00
CA ILE A 104 -24.96 28.41 28.42
C ILE A 104 -25.57 29.75 28.84
N PRO A 105 -25.37 30.87 28.11
CA PRO A 105 -25.95 32.16 28.52
C PRO A 105 -27.47 32.10 28.70
N VAL A 106 -28.17 31.42 27.78
CA VAL A 106 -29.62 31.24 27.85
C VAL A 106 -30.02 30.42 29.07
N LYS A 107 -29.34 29.30 29.34
CA LYS A 107 -29.63 28.42 30.49
C LYS A 107 -29.32 29.06 31.85
N VAL A 108 -28.21 29.79 31.94
CA VAL A 108 -27.72 30.33 33.20
C VAL A 108 -28.38 31.66 33.55
N SER A 109 -28.69 32.52 32.57
CA SER A 109 -29.28 33.86 32.81
C SER A 109 -30.52 33.82 33.71
N ALA A 110 -31.47 32.93 33.44
CA ALA A 110 -32.68 32.79 34.26
C ALA A 110 -32.38 32.39 35.72
N ARG A 111 -31.44 31.45 35.93
CA ARG A 111 -31.05 30.98 37.28
C ARG A 111 -30.19 32.00 38.02
N ALA A 112 -29.34 32.73 37.30
CA ALA A 112 -28.49 33.77 37.84
C ALA A 112 -29.32 34.97 38.34
N ALA A 113 -30.36 35.35 37.59
CA ALA A 113 -31.30 36.40 38.00
C ALA A 113 -32.00 36.06 39.32
N ALA A 114 -32.31 34.76 39.56
CA ALA A 114 -32.96 34.30 40.79
C ALA A 114 -31.99 34.17 41.98
N THR A 115 -30.74 33.78 41.75
CA THR A 115 -29.84 33.34 42.82
C THR A 115 -29.06 34.50 43.46
N LYS A 116 -28.79 35.61 42.74
CA LYS A 116 -28.04 36.83 43.15
C LYS A 116 -26.68 36.64 43.87
N ASP A 117 -26.29 35.42 44.22
CA ASP A 117 -25.02 35.02 44.82
C ASP A 117 -24.01 34.70 43.71
N PRO A 118 -22.95 35.52 43.55
CA PRO A 118 -21.93 35.30 42.52
C PRO A 118 -21.24 33.94 42.61
N ARG A 119 -21.09 33.36 43.81
CA ARG A 119 -20.42 32.06 43.98
C ARG A 119 -21.25 30.95 43.37
N LYS A 120 -22.56 30.95 43.63
CA LYS A 120 -23.48 29.97 43.03
C LYS A 120 -23.57 30.13 41.52
N ILE A 121 -23.57 31.36 41.01
CA ILE A 121 -23.58 31.62 39.56
C ILE A 121 -22.32 31.06 38.89
N LYS A 122 -21.15 31.28 39.50
CA LYS A 122 -19.88 30.71 39.00
C LYS A 122 -19.94 29.19 38.88
N VAL A 123 -20.38 28.50 39.94
CA VAL A 123 -20.52 27.03 39.95
C VAL A 123 -21.49 26.54 38.86
N MET A 124 -22.58 27.26 38.60
CA MET A 124 -23.51 26.90 37.52
C MET A 124 -22.87 27.03 36.13
N ILE A 125 -22.10 28.09 35.89
CA ILE A 125 -21.40 28.29 34.62
C ILE A 125 -20.34 27.20 34.43
N GLU A 126 -19.50 26.97 35.44
CA GLU A 126 -18.46 25.94 35.39
C GLU A 126 -19.06 24.56 35.13
N GLY A 127 -20.14 24.19 35.84
CA GLY A 127 -20.84 22.93 35.61
C GLY A 127 -21.36 22.76 34.18
N ALA A 128 -21.96 23.83 33.61
CA ALA A 128 -22.45 23.80 32.24
C ALA A 128 -21.33 23.70 31.19
N ILE A 129 -20.17 24.31 31.47
CA ILE A 129 -18.96 24.17 30.63
C ILE A 129 -18.43 22.75 30.69
N TYR A 130 -18.29 22.16 31.87
CA TYR A 130 -17.82 20.78 32.02
C TYR A 130 -18.77 19.77 31.35
N GLU A 131 -20.08 19.99 31.44
CA GLU A 131 -21.07 19.17 30.72
C GLU A 131 -20.86 19.26 29.20
N ALA A 132 -20.65 20.46 28.66
CA ALA A 132 -20.39 20.66 27.24
C ALA A 132 -19.08 20.01 26.78
N LEU A 133 -18.02 20.07 27.60
CA LEU A 133 -16.71 19.50 27.31
C LEU A 133 -16.67 17.97 27.48
N SER A 134 -17.55 17.39 28.32
CA SER A 134 -17.60 15.94 28.53
C SER A 134 -17.93 15.15 27.26
N GLU A 135 -18.61 15.76 26.29
CA GLU A 135 -18.89 15.12 25.00
C GLU A 135 -17.65 14.99 24.10
N LEU A 136 -16.66 15.87 24.29
CA LEU A 136 -15.38 15.78 23.59
C LEU A 136 -14.48 14.70 24.21
N SER A 137 -14.55 14.49 25.53
CA SER A 137 -13.75 13.46 26.22
C SER A 137 -14.33 12.05 26.09
N GLY A 138 -15.63 11.92 25.84
CA GLY A 138 -16.30 10.64 25.60
C GLY A 138 -15.86 9.89 24.34
N MET A 139 -15.07 10.51 23.46
CA MET A 139 -14.58 9.94 22.20
C MET A 139 -13.34 9.05 22.32
N ALA A 140 -12.79 8.93 23.54
CA ALA A 140 -11.57 8.17 23.82
C ALA A 140 -11.82 6.77 24.42
N LYS A 141 -13.04 6.22 24.30
CA LYS A 141 -13.37 4.87 24.76
C LYS A 141 -13.67 3.93 23.60
#